data_AF-A0A1H0EZG5-F1
#
_entry.id   AF-A0A1H0EZG5-F1
#
_cell.length_a   1.000
_cell.length_b   1.000
_cell.length_c   1.000
_cell.angle_alpha   90.00
_cell.angle_beta   90.00
_cell.angle_gamma   90.00
#
_symmetry.space_group_name_H-M   'P 1'
#
loop_
_entity.id
_entity.type
_entity.pdbx_description
1 polymer ?
#
loop_
_entity_poly.entity_id
_entity_poly.type
_entity_poly.pdbx_seq_one_letter_code
_entity_poly.pdbx_strand_id
1 'polypeptide(L)' 'MFVGGGVAAVGAAVAAGLAVAALAPSTAPAGVTEAGDRLGLPELPLSRIVLQARLLRGPAAEALRTLAAAYRGPGGR' A
#
# COMPACT_ATOMS: atom_id res chain seq x y z
N MET A 1 11.72 -7.22 -20.23
CA MET A 1 11.35 -6.61 -18.93
C MET A 1 9.97 -7.13 -18.56
N PHE A 2 9.87 -8.06 -17.61
CA PHE A 2 8.57 -8.41 -17.01
C PHE A 2 8.27 -7.38 -15.92
N VAL A 3 7.50 -6.35 -16.24
CA VAL A 3 6.86 -5.53 -15.20
C VAL A 3 5.68 -6.37 -14.73
N GLY A 4 5.79 -7.02 -13.57
CA GLY A 4 4.68 -7.81 -13.03
C GLY A 4 3.40 -6.97 -13.04
N GLY A 5 2.33 -7.50 -13.64
CA GLY A 5 1.09 -6.76 -13.98
C GLY A 5 0.26 -6.22 -12.81
N GLY A 6 0.82 -6.19 -11.59
CA GLY A 6 0.21 -5.57 -10.43
C GLY A 6 0.65 -4.11 -10.26
N VAL A 7 0.81 -3.70 -9.01
CA VAL A 7 1.11 -2.30 -8.62
C VAL A 7 2.37 -1.75 -9.30
N ALA A 8 3.38 -2.58 -9.58
CA ALA A 8 4.61 -2.15 -10.26
C ALA A 8 4.36 -1.71 -11.72
N ALA A 9 3.55 -2.45 -12.48
CA ALA A 9 3.20 -2.06 -13.86
C ALA A 9 2.34 -0.79 -13.88
N VAL A 10 1.38 -0.68 -12.97
CA VAL A 10 0.56 0.53 -12.81
C VAL A 10 1.44 1.72 -12.44
N GLY A 11 2.37 1.54 -11.49
CA GLY A 11 3.33 2.56 -11.09
C GLY A 11 4.21 3.02 -12.26
N ALA A 12 4.67 2.11 -13.12
CA ALA A 12 5.43 2.46 -14.31
C ALA A 12 4.61 3.29 -15.31
N ALA A 13 3.34 2.93 -15.55
CA ALA A 13 2.45 3.70 -16.43
C ALA A 13 2.18 5.11 -15.88
N VAL A 14 1.97 5.25 -14.57
CA VAL A 14 1.79 6.56 -13.91
C VAL A 14 3.07 7.38 -14.00
N ALA A 15 4.23 6.78 -13.70
CA ALA A 15 5.52 7.46 -13.80
C ALA A 15 5.85 7.91 -15.24
N ALA A 16 5.40 7.17 -16.25
CA ALA A 16 5.52 7.55 -17.65
C ALA A 16 4.48 8.59 -18.12
N GLY A 17 3.56 9.03 -17.24
CA GLY A 17 2.50 9.98 -17.59
C GLY A 17 1.37 9.38 -18.43
N LEU A 18 1.26 8.05 -18.49
CA LEU A 18 0.28 7.33 -19.32
C LEU A 18 -1.03 7.00 -18.57
N ALA A 19 -1.04 7.14 -17.24
CA ALA A 19 -2.17 6.76 -16.40
C ALA A 19 -2.26 7.62 -15.12
N VAL A 20 -3.45 7.62 -14.52
CA VAL A 20 -3.71 8.06 -13.13
C VAL A 20 -4.17 6.83 -12.34
N ALA A 21 -3.66 6.65 -11.13
CA ALA A 21 -4.01 5.50 -10.29
C ALA A 21 -4.13 5.85 -8.82
N ALA A 22 -5.06 5.19 -8.13
CA ALA A 22 -5.18 5.22 -6.67
C ALA A 22 -4.06 4.35 -6.06
N LEU A 23 -3.01 4.98 -5.56
CA LEU A 23 -1.85 4.31 -4.96
C LEU A 23 -1.71 4.69 -3.49
N ALA A 24 -1.30 3.72 -2.68
CA ALA A 24 -0.88 4.03 -1.31
C ALA A 24 0.41 4.87 -1.36
N PRO A 25 0.62 5.80 -0.41
CA PRO A 25 1.83 6.63 -0.36
C PRO A 25 3.13 5.81 -0.37
N SER A 26 3.12 4.63 0.25
CA SER A 26 4.28 3.72 0.26
C SER A 26 4.61 3.06 -1.08
N THR A 27 3.69 3.13 -2.05
CA THR A 27 3.82 2.52 -3.38
C THR A 27 3.87 3.54 -4.52
N ALA A 28 3.68 4.83 -4.21
CA ALA A 28 3.69 5.89 -5.21
C ALA A 28 5.11 6.05 -5.79
N PRO A 29 5.27 6.05 -7.13
CA PRO A 29 6.56 6.34 -7.76
C PRO A 29 7.06 7.74 -7.40
N ALA A 30 8.37 7.94 -7.33
CA ALA A 30 8.93 9.26 -7.12
C ALA A 30 8.59 10.21 -8.28
N GLY A 31 8.34 11.49 -7.97
CA GLY A 31 8.10 12.53 -8.97
C GLY A 31 6.68 12.58 -9.56
N VAL A 32 5.76 11.71 -9.11
CA VAL A 32 4.34 11.82 -9.47
C VAL A 32 3.65 12.89 -8.63
N THR A 33 2.55 13.46 -9.14
CA THR A 33 1.76 14.47 -8.42
C THR A 33 0.38 13.92 -8.08
N GLU A 34 -0.18 14.41 -6.98
CA GLU A 34 -1.54 14.07 -6.56
C GLU A 34 -2.55 14.75 -7.51
N ALA A 35 -3.56 13.99 -7.93
CA ALA A 35 -4.49 14.41 -8.99
C ALA A 35 -5.93 14.56 -8.49
N GLY A 36 -6.23 14.24 -7.23
CA GLY A 36 -7.58 14.20 -6.69
C GLY A 36 -8.31 15.52 -6.86
N ASP A 37 -7.79 16.58 -6.24
CA ASP A 37 -8.37 17.93 -6.31
C ASP A 37 -8.44 18.45 -7.75
N ARG A 38 -7.38 18.25 -8.53
CA ARG A 38 -7.26 18.76 -9.91
C ARG A 38 -8.30 18.15 -10.85
N LEU A 39 -8.66 16.90 -10.60
CA LEU A 39 -9.63 16.14 -11.40
C LEU A 39 -11.01 16.06 -10.74
N GLY A 40 -11.21 16.70 -9.58
CA GLY A 40 -12.47 16.63 -8.82
C GLY A 40 -12.83 15.22 -8.37
N LEU A 41 -11.83 14.38 -8.08
CA LEU A 41 -12.05 12.99 -7.66
C LEU A 41 -12.48 12.95 -6.18
N PRO A 42 -13.38 12.03 -5.82
CA PRO A 42 -13.75 11.83 -4.42
C PRO A 42 -12.56 11.31 -3.60
N GLU A 43 -12.58 11.60 -2.31
CA GLU A 43 -11.62 11.01 -1.37
C GLU A 43 -11.71 9.49 -1.38
N LEU A 44 -10.55 8.84 -1.39
CA LEU A 44 -10.47 7.38 -1.35
C LEU A 44 -10.75 6.89 0.07
N PRO A 45 -11.61 5.86 0.25
CA PRO A 45 -11.82 5.28 1.56
C PRO A 45 -10.53 4.64 2.09
N LEU A 46 -10.38 4.63 3.41
CA LEU A 46 -9.24 3.98 4.05
C LEU A 46 -9.26 2.47 3.80
N SER A 47 -8.13 1.94 3.33
CA SER A 47 -7.93 0.50 3.17
C SER A 47 -7.64 -0.17 4.51
N ARG A 48 -8.34 -1.28 4.80
CA ARG A 48 -8.04 -2.14 5.94
C ARG A 48 -6.96 -3.15 5.57
N ILE A 49 -5.79 -3.05 6.20
CA ILE A 49 -4.71 -4.03 6.08
C ILE A 49 -4.78 -5.00 7.27
N VAL A 50 -4.80 -6.30 7.00
CA VAL A 50 -4.88 -7.35 8.03
C VAL A 50 -3.67 -8.28 7.92
N LEU A 51 -2.99 -8.49 9.03
CA LEU A 51 -1.95 -9.50 9.15
C LEU A 51 -2.59 -10.86 9.44
N GLN A 52 -2.56 -11.76 8.46
CA GLN A 52 -2.98 -13.15 8.66
C GLN A 52 -1.74 -14.03 8.93
N ALA A 53 -1.71 -14.66 10.10
CA ALA A 53 -0.76 -15.70 10.46
C ALA A 53 -1.46 -16.88 11.13
N ARG A 54 -0.99 -18.10 10.84
CA ARG A 54 -1.40 -19.31 11.57
C ARG A 54 -0.86 -19.27 13.01
N LEU A 55 -1.39 -20.11 13.90
CA LEU A 55 -0.90 -20.22 15.28
C LEU A 55 0.61 -20.50 15.30
N LEU A 56 1.41 -19.49 15.67
CA LEU A 56 2.87 -19.61 15.80
C LEU A 56 3.24 -19.89 17.26
N ARG A 57 4.35 -20.62 17.47
CA ARG A 57 4.94 -20.87 18.79
C ARG A 57 6.43 -20.50 18.78
N GLY A 58 6.98 -20.23 19.96
CA GLY A 58 8.41 -19.91 20.13
C GLY A 58 8.82 -18.63 19.40
N PRO A 59 10.05 -18.55 18.86
CA PRO A 59 10.62 -17.34 18.26
C PRO A 59 9.78 -16.73 17.12
N ALA A 60 9.06 -17.56 16.36
CA ALA A 60 8.19 -17.10 15.28
C ALA A 60 7.02 -16.23 15.80
N ALA A 61 6.52 -16.53 17.00
CA ALA A 61 5.46 -15.72 17.62
C ALA A 61 5.99 -14.35 18.07
N GLU A 62 7.25 -14.26 18.51
CA GLU A 62 7.87 -12.97 18.85
C GLU A 62 8.09 -12.10 17.61
N ALA A 63 8.62 -12.66 16.53
CA ALA A 63 8.77 -11.93 15.27
C ALA A 63 7.42 -11.37 14.76
N LEU A 64 6.36 -12.17 14.84
CA LEU A 64 5.01 -11.73 14.47
C LEU A 64 4.49 -10.62 15.39
N ARG A 65 4.73 -10.71 16.70
CA ARG A 65 4.37 -9.65 17.65
C ARG A 65 5.10 -8.34 17.34
N THR A 66 6.39 -8.41 17.01
CA THR A 66 7.18 -7.24 16.59
C THR A 66 6.61 -6.60 15.33
N LEU A 67 6.29 -7.41 14.30
CA LEU A 67 5.64 -6.91 13.08
C LEU A 67 4.26 -6.28 13.38
N ALA A 68 3.44 -6.96 14.17
CA ALA A 68 2.12 -6.44 14.55
C ALA A 68 2.21 -5.12 15.34
N ALA A 69 3.25 -4.95 16.17
CA ALA A 69 3.51 -3.70 16.88
C ALA A 69 3.93 -2.57 15.94
N ALA A 70 4.82 -2.87 14.97
CA ALA A 70 5.29 -1.89 13.99
C ALA A 70 4.17 -1.34 13.08
N TYR A 71 3.16 -2.18 12.77
CA TYR A 71 2.05 -1.83 11.89
C TYR A 71 0.73 -1.52 12.63
N ARG A 72 0.76 -1.38 13.96
CA ARG A 72 -0.43 -1.03 14.75
C ARG A 72 -0.85 0.42 14.47
N GLY A 73 -1.81 0.60 13.58
CA GLY A 73 -2.48 1.89 13.34
C GLY A 73 -3.61 2.19 14.35
N PRO A 74 -4.16 3.42 14.35
CA PRO A 74 -5.20 3.86 15.27
C PRO A 74 -6.54 3.11 15.17
N GLY A 75 -6.74 2.29 14.12
CA GLY A 75 -7.97 1.52 13.87
C GLY A 75 -8.02 0.13 14.52
N GLY A 76 -7.04 -0.23 15.36
CA GLY A 76 -7.01 -1.50 16.08
C GLY A 76 -7.76 -1.43 17.42
N ARG A 77 -9.09 -1.36 17.40
CA ARG A 77 -9.94 -1.64 18.56
C ARG A 77 -11.00 -2.65 18.18
#